data_AF-A0A397TIG6-F1
#
_entry.id   AF-A0A397TIG6-F1
#
_cell.length_a   1.000
_cell.length_b   1.000
_cell.length_c   1.000
_cell.angle_alpha   90.00
_cell.angle_beta   90.00
_cell.angle_gamma   90.00
#
_symmetry.space_group_name_H-M   'P 1'
#
loop_
_entity.id
_entity.type
_entity.pdbx_description
1 polymer ?
#
loop_
_entity_poly.entity_id
_entity_poly.type
_entity_poly.pdbx_seq_one_letter_code
_entity_poly.pdbx_strand_id
1 'polypeptide(L)'
;MLIEIIKTLITRFSNQQTYIDEQEDVFDENNNKEENQDINKSIITFGLLDEVKSKLYMNMKKYYPTLTTAEALIPSILDPLFKSLDFVSLEDKTKTEQHLHQLFKQEKENQKKTSDISNTSETSDISNNLKSKKKEKH
;
A
#
# COMPACT_ATOMS: atom_id res chain seq x y z
N MET A 1 7.97 9.81 -45.62
CA MET A 1 9.24 10.48 -45.26
C MET A 1 9.30 10.93 -43.80
N LEU A 2 8.54 11.93 -43.34
CA LEU A 2 8.59 12.38 -41.93
C LEU A 2 8.18 11.29 -40.92
N ILE A 3 7.13 10.53 -41.23
CA ILE A 3 6.67 9.41 -40.40
C ILE A 3 7.70 8.28 -40.32
N GLU A 4 8.47 8.03 -41.38
CA GLU A 4 9.57 7.06 -41.33
C GLU A 4 10.73 7.58 -40.49
N ILE A 5 11.09 8.86 -40.61
CA ILE A 5 12.13 9.48 -39.77
C ILE A 5 11.77 9.40 -38.29
N ILE A 6 10.51 9.68 -37.93
CA ILE A 6 10.02 9.57 -36.55
C ILE A 6 10.08 8.11 -36.07
N LYS A 7 9.62 7.16 -36.89
CA LYS A 7 9.69 5.72 -36.56
C LYS A 7 11.14 5.26 -36.39
N THR A 8 12.04 5.65 -37.28
CA THR A 8 13.46 5.32 -37.18
C THR A 8 14.12 5.96 -35.97
N LEU A 9 13.78 7.21 -35.62
CA LEU A 9 14.21 7.83 -34.36
C LEU A 9 13.74 7.01 -33.16
N ILE A 10 12.43 6.74 -33.06
CA ILE A 10 11.83 5.98 -31.95
C ILE A 10 12.48 4.60 -31.81
N THR A 11 12.69 3.87 -32.92
CA THR A 11 13.35 2.55 -32.90
C THR A 11 14.83 2.67 -32.50
N ARG A 12 15.56 3.70 -32.94
CA ARG A 12 16.94 3.94 -32.50
C ARG A 12 17.01 4.26 -31.01
N PHE A 13 16.07 5.02 -30.48
CA PHE A 13 15.97 5.33 -29.05
C PHE A 13 15.63 4.09 -28.23
N SER A 14 14.67 3.28 -28.67
CA SER A 14 14.34 2.01 -28.01
C SER A 14 15.54 1.06 -27.96
N ASN A 15 16.43 1.11 -28.97
CA ASN A 15 17.66 0.34 -29.03
C ASN A 15 18.84 0.98 -28.27
N GLN A 16 18.75 2.27 -27.90
CA GLN A 16 19.70 2.96 -27.01
C GLN A 16 19.29 2.85 -25.53
N GLN A 17 18.04 2.43 -25.25
CA GLN A 17 17.64 1.91 -23.95
C GLN A 17 18.26 0.53 -23.61
N THR A 18 19.34 0.13 -24.30
CA THR A 18 20.19 -0.96 -23.83
C THR A 18 20.94 -0.46 -22.61
N TYR A 19 20.69 -1.14 -21.48
CA TYR A 19 21.36 -0.94 -20.20
C TYR A 19 20.95 0.35 -19.48
N ILE A 20 19.74 0.36 -18.92
CA ILE A 20 19.58 1.01 -17.61
C ILE A 20 20.53 0.22 -16.71
N ASP A 21 21.72 0.78 -16.53
CA ASP A 21 22.71 0.24 -15.63
C ASP A 21 22.05 0.03 -14.28
N GLU A 22 22.40 -1.09 -13.68
CA GLU A 22 21.82 -1.56 -12.45
C GLU A 22 21.85 -0.42 -11.41
N GLN A 23 20.67 -0.04 -10.89
CA GLN A 23 20.56 0.49 -9.54
C GLN A 23 21.26 1.84 -9.28
N GLU A 24 21.25 2.79 -10.22
CA GLU A 24 21.77 4.12 -9.93
C GLU A 24 20.84 4.85 -8.94
N ASP A 25 21.15 4.70 -7.66
CA ASP A 25 20.50 5.39 -6.56
C ASP A 25 20.92 6.86 -6.58
N VAL A 26 19.95 7.74 -6.81
CA VAL A 26 20.13 9.21 -6.80
C VAL A 26 20.64 9.73 -5.45
N PHE A 27 20.39 8.99 -4.36
CA PHE A 27 20.87 9.35 -3.02
C PHE A 27 22.26 8.79 -2.72
N ASP A 28 22.83 7.96 -3.59
CA ASP A 28 24.19 7.47 -3.44
C ASP A 28 25.17 8.50 -4.06
N GLU A 29 25.96 9.12 -3.19
CA GLU A 29 26.92 10.17 -3.55
C GLU A 29 27.93 9.71 -4.61
N ASN A 30 28.19 8.41 -4.72
CA ASN A 30 29.13 7.84 -5.69
C ASN A 30 28.62 7.83 -7.13
N ASN A 31 27.31 8.01 -7.33
CA ASN A 31 26.67 8.01 -8.64
C ASN A 31 26.63 9.40 -9.28
N ASN A 32 26.92 10.47 -8.53
CA ASN A 32 26.97 11.83 -9.06
C ASN A 32 28.29 12.07 -9.82
N LYS A 33 28.46 11.42 -10.97
CA LYS A 33 29.50 11.80 -11.92
C LYS A 33 29.04 13.05 -12.66
N GLU A 34 29.70 14.18 -12.40
CA GLU A 34 29.57 15.38 -13.21
C GLU A 34 30.09 15.07 -14.62
N GLU A 35 29.20 14.63 -15.50
CA GLU A 35 29.49 14.56 -16.92
C GLU A 35 29.60 15.99 -17.45
N ASN A 36 30.77 16.33 -18.02
CA ASN A 36 30.98 17.60 -18.69
C ASN A 36 30.08 17.69 -19.94
N GLN A 37 28.84 18.15 -19.75
CA GLN A 37 27.88 18.31 -20.83
C GLN A 37 28.27 19.50 -21.71
N ASP A 38 28.43 19.22 -23.01
CA ASP A 38 28.63 20.26 -24.02
C ASP A 38 27.37 21.12 -24.14
N ILE A 39 27.44 22.35 -23.62
CA ILE A 39 26.37 23.35 -23.59
C ILE A 39 25.86 23.74 -24.99
N ASN A 40 26.59 23.41 -26.05
CA ASN A 40 26.17 23.70 -27.43
C ASN A 40 25.22 22.66 -28.01
N LYS A 41 24.98 21.54 -27.31
CA LYS A 41 24.08 20.49 -27.76
C LYS A 41 22.69 20.65 -27.15
N SER A 42 21.66 20.62 -27.99
CA SER A 42 20.28 20.60 -27.51
C SER A 42 20.03 19.35 -26.68
N ILE A 43 19.56 19.53 -25.45
CA ILE A 43 19.13 18.44 -24.57
C ILE A 43 17.84 17.86 -25.13
N ILE A 44 17.78 16.53 -25.25
CA ILE A 44 16.58 15.80 -25.62
C ILE A 44 15.75 15.61 -24.36
N THR A 45 14.59 16.24 -24.29
CA THR A 45 13.71 16.19 -23.11
C THR A 45 12.64 15.10 -23.21
N PHE A 46 12.55 14.42 -24.36
CA PHE A 46 11.58 13.36 -24.59
C PHE A 46 11.87 12.17 -23.67
N GLY A 47 10.88 11.74 -22.88
CA GLY A 47 11.02 10.61 -21.96
C GLY A 47 11.71 10.94 -20.62
N LEU A 48 12.27 12.14 -20.45
CA LEU A 48 12.97 12.54 -19.21
C LEU A 48 12.06 12.47 -17.99
N LEU A 49 10.78 12.84 -18.14
CA LEU A 49 9.81 12.77 -17.05
C LEU A 49 9.54 11.32 -16.61
N ASP A 50 9.48 10.39 -17.57
CA ASP A 50 9.21 8.98 -17.27
C ASP A 50 10.43 8.32 -16.62
N GLU A 51 11.63 8.72 -17.04
CA GLU A 51 12.90 8.35 -16.42
C GLU A 51 12.98 8.83 -14.96
N VAL A 52 12.70 10.11 -14.71
CA VAL A 52 12.67 10.68 -13.35
C VAL A 52 11.64 9.96 -12.47
N LYS A 53 10.44 9.70 -12.98
CA LYS A 53 9.40 8.96 -12.25
C LYS A 53 9.85 7.54 -11.91
N SER A 54 10.44 6.83 -12.87
CA SER A 54 10.92 5.46 -12.67
C SER A 54 12.02 5.41 -11.60
N LYS A 55 13.01 6.30 -11.69
CA LYS A 55 14.12 6.38 -10.73
C LYS A 55 13.62 6.71 -9.33
N LEU A 56 12.70 7.66 -9.21
CA LEU A 56 12.06 8.00 -7.94
C LEU A 56 11.31 6.81 -7.34
N TYR A 57 10.53 6.09 -8.15
CA TYR A 57 9.79 4.91 -7.69
C TYR A 57 10.71 3.80 -7.18
N MET A 58 11.83 3.54 -7.87
CA MET A 58 12.81 2.55 -7.44
C MET A 58 13.46 2.94 -6.11
N ASN A 59 13.82 4.21 -5.94
CA ASN A 59 14.35 4.71 -4.67
C ASN A 59 13.32 4.59 -3.55
N MET A 60 12.05 4.93 -3.80
CA MET A 60 10.97 4.75 -2.83
C MET A 60 10.85 3.28 -2.41
N LYS A 61 10.93 2.33 -3.34
CA LYS A 61 10.94 0.90 -3.01
C LYS A 61 12.14 0.49 -2.17
N LYS A 62 13.33 1.00 -2.50
CA LYS A 62 14.59 0.69 -1.80
C LYS A 62 14.57 1.17 -0.35
N TYR A 63 14.16 2.42 -0.12
CA TYR A 63 14.20 3.05 1.20
C TYR A 63 12.94 2.81 2.04
N TYR A 64 11.80 2.52 1.41
CA TYR A 64 10.52 2.29 2.08
C TYR A 64 9.86 0.99 1.58
N PRO A 65 10.45 -0.18 1.88
CA PRO A 65 9.96 -1.47 1.39
C PRO A 65 8.55 -1.81 1.89
N THR A 66 8.13 -1.20 3.00
CA THR A 66 6.80 -1.41 3.60
C THR A 66 5.67 -0.69 2.86
N LEU A 67 5.95 0.25 1.94
CA LEU A 67 4.90 0.99 1.21
C LEU A 67 4.02 0.11 0.33
N THR A 68 4.53 -1.06 -0.08
CA THR A 68 3.81 -2.01 -0.94
C THR A 68 3.22 -3.20 -0.19
N THR A 69 3.31 -3.20 1.15
CA THR A 69 2.69 -4.26 1.95
C THR A 69 1.18 -4.06 2.01
N ALA A 70 0.46 -5.15 2.25
CA ALA A 70 -0.99 -5.12 2.38
C ALA A 70 -1.46 -4.10 3.44
N GLU A 71 -0.79 -4.04 4.60
CA GLU A 71 -1.16 -3.12 5.67
C GLU A 71 -1.08 -1.64 5.25
N ALA A 72 -0.03 -1.26 4.52
CA ALA A 72 0.16 0.11 4.05
C ALA A 72 -0.79 0.48 2.90
N LEU A 73 -1.25 -0.52 2.13
CA LEU A 73 -2.14 -0.32 0.99
C LEU A 73 -3.63 -0.27 1.38
N ILE A 74 -4.02 -0.84 2.52
CA ILE A 74 -5.42 -0.85 2.98
C ILE A 74 -6.07 0.55 2.97
N PRO A 75 -5.47 1.60 3.56
CA PRO A 75 -6.09 2.93 3.57
C PRO A 75 -6.33 3.46 2.15
N SER A 76 -5.41 3.17 1.22
CA SER A 76 -5.51 3.62 -0.17
C SER A 76 -6.62 2.90 -0.93
N ILE A 77 -6.87 1.61 -0.65
CA ILE A 77 -7.99 0.86 -1.23
C ILE A 77 -9.34 1.34 -0.70
N LEU A 78 -9.38 1.74 0.57
CA LEU A 78 -10.60 2.24 1.22
C LEU A 78 -10.92 3.69 0.87
N ASP A 79 -9.94 4.44 0.32
CA ASP A 79 -10.15 5.82 -0.10
C ASP A 79 -10.84 5.87 -1.48
N PRO A 80 -12.06 6.43 -1.57
CA PRO A 80 -12.79 6.55 -2.83
C PRO A 80 -12.10 7.45 -3.87
N LEU A 81 -11.15 8.31 -3.47
CA LEU A 81 -10.34 9.13 -4.36
C LEU A 81 -9.17 8.35 -4.99
N PHE A 82 -8.73 7.25 -4.37
CA PHE A 82 -7.62 6.41 -4.82
C PHE A 82 -8.10 5.11 -5.48
N LYS A 83 -9.16 5.19 -6.29
CA LYS A 83 -9.75 4.01 -6.96
C LYS A 83 -8.81 3.28 -7.92
N SER A 84 -7.86 4.00 -8.53
CA SER A 84 -6.92 3.46 -9.52
C SER A 84 -5.51 3.38 -8.93
N LEU A 85 -5.23 2.30 -8.21
CA LEU A 85 -3.89 1.94 -7.74
C LEU A 85 -3.03 1.44 -8.91
N ASP A 86 -2.89 2.24 -9.97
CA ASP A 86 -2.22 1.86 -11.22
C ASP A 86 -0.71 1.66 -11.05
N PHE A 87 -0.15 2.17 -9.95
CA PHE A 87 1.25 2.00 -9.55
C PHE A 87 1.52 0.72 -8.74
N VAL A 88 0.46 0.04 -8.29
CA VAL A 88 0.53 -1.19 -7.50
C VAL A 88 0.39 -2.37 -8.43
N SER A 89 1.19 -3.43 -8.21
CA SER A 89 1.06 -4.64 -9.01
C SER A 89 -0.30 -5.30 -8.75
N LEU A 90 -0.85 -6.00 -9.74
CA LEU A 90 -2.10 -6.74 -9.58
C LEU A 90 -2.00 -7.77 -8.44
N GLU A 91 -0.81 -8.35 -8.24
CA GLU A 91 -0.54 -9.30 -7.18
C GLU A 91 -0.64 -8.66 -5.79
N ASP A 92 0.00 -7.50 -5.58
CA ASP A 92 -0.03 -6.79 -4.31
C ASP A 92 -1.44 -6.27 -4.00
N LYS A 93 -2.18 -5.82 -5.01
CA LYS A 93 -3.59 -5.45 -4.88
C LYS A 93 -4.43 -6.63 -4.40
N THR A 94 -4.29 -7.79 -5.05
CA THR A 94 -5.03 -9.01 -4.68
C THR A 94 -4.69 -9.47 -3.27
N LYS A 95 -3.41 -9.46 -2.88
CA LYS A 95 -2.97 -9.77 -1.52
C LYS A 95 -3.58 -8.83 -0.49
N THR A 96 -3.65 -7.55 -0.82
CA THR A 96 -4.25 -6.53 0.07
C THR A 96 -5.74 -6.75 0.26
N GLU A 97 -6.48 -7.02 -0.81
CA GLU A 97 -7.92 -7.33 -0.75
C GLU A 97 -8.19 -8.59 0.09
N GLN A 98 -7.41 -9.65 -0.10
CA GLN A 98 -7.49 -10.87 0.70
C GLN A 98 -7.21 -10.60 2.19
N HIS A 99 -6.18 -9.81 2.48
CA HIS A 99 -5.82 -9.44 3.84
C HIS A 99 -6.93 -8.62 4.52
N LEU A 100 -7.50 -7.64 3.81
CA LEU A 100 -8.63 -6.85 4.29
C LEU A 100 -9.85 -7.72 4.59
N HIS A 101 -10.16 -8.69 3.73
CA HIS A 101 -11.23 -9.65 3.98
C HIS A 101 -10.98 -10.53 5.20
N GLN A 102 -9.73 -10.92 5.45
CA GLN A 102 -9.37 -11.68 6.64
C GLN A 102 -9.55 -10.86 7.91
N LEU A 103 -9.08 -9.61 7.92
CA LEU A 103 -9.26 -8.68 9.04
C LEU A 103 -10.75 -8.46 9.35
N PHE A 104 -11.57 -8.27 8.31
CA PHE A 104 -13.01 -8.13 8.48
C PHE A 104 -13.68 -9.38 9.09
N LYS A 105 -13.28 -10.59 8.65
CA LYS A 105 -13.80 -11.84 9.22
C LYS A 105 -13.43 -11.98 10.70
N GLN A 106 -12.18 -11.70 11.04
CA GLN A 106 -11.69 -11.76 12.43
C GLN A 106 -12.46 -10.79 13.32
N GLU A 107 -12.65 -9.55 12.88
CA GLU A 107 -13.40 -8.54 13.62
C GLU A 107 -14.87 -8.96 13.82
N LYS A 108 -15.51 -9.49 12.78
CA LYS A 108 -16.88 -10.01 12.86
C LYS A 108 -17.02 -11.17 13.86
N GLU A 109 -16.03 -12.06 13.93
CA GLU A 109 -16.01 -13.15 14.91
C GLU A 109 -15.82 -12.64 16.34
N ASN A 110 -14.95 -11.63 16.52
CA ASN A 110 -14.72 -10.99 17.82
C ASN A 110 -16.00 -10.30 18.35
N GLN A 111 -16.74 -9.61 17.48
CA GLN A 111 -18.01 -8.97 17.87
C GLN A 111 -19.09 -9.96 18.32
N LYS A 112 -19.15 -11.15 17.71
CA LYS A 112 -20.08 -12.20 18.16
C LYS A 112 -19.73 -12.72 19.55
N LYS A 113 -18.44 -12.95 19.81
CA LYS A 113 -17.97 -13.42 21.11
C LYS A 113 -18.27 -12.41 22.23
N THR A 114 -18.12 -11.11 21.96
CA THR A 114 -18.43 -10.07 22.96
C THR A 114 -19.93 -9.94 23.23
N SER A 115 -20.80 -10.08 22.22
CA SER A 115 -22.26 -10.08 22.42
C SER A 115 -22.77 -11.30 23.18
N ASP A 116 -22.16 -12.47 22.98
CA ASP A 116 -22.56 -13.68 23.69
C ASP A 116 -22.17 -13.62 25.18
N ILE A 117 -21.05 -12.97 25.51
CA ILE A 117 -20.62 -12.76 26.89
C ILE A 117 -21.52 -11.74 27.61
N SER A 118 -21.89 -10.63 26.97
CA SER A 118 -22.77 -9.62 27.59
C SER A 118 -24.19 -10.13 27.89
N ASN A 119 -24.68 -11.12 27.15
CA ASN A 119 -26.02 -11.68 27.34
C ASN A 119 -26.11 -12.73 28.46
N THR A 120 -24.99 -13.10 29.09
CA THR A 120 -24.95 -14.11 30.17
C THR A 120 -24.85 -13.53 31.58
N SER A 121 -24.83 -12.20 31.74
CA SER A 121 -24.72 -11.54 33.05
C SER A 121 -25.99 -10.89 33.58
N GLU A 122 -27.13 -11.00 32.90
CA GLU A 122 -28.41 -10.46 33.37
C GLU A 122 -29.47 -11.54 33.57
N THR A 123 -29.28 -12.46 34.52
CA THR A 123 -30.38 -13.07 35.30
C THR A 123 -29.82 -13.93 36.44
N SER A 124 -29.55 -13.34 37.60
CA SER A 124 -29.57 -14.10 38.87
C SER A 124 -29.80 -13.22 40.10
N ASP A 125 -30.63 -12.20 40.01
CA ASP A 125 -31.10 -11.46 41.19
C ASP A 125 -32.61 -11.33 41.10
N ILE A 126 -33.36 -12.34 41.54
CA ILE A 126 -34.71 -12.20 42.12
C ILE A 126 -35.10 -13.52 42.80
N SER A 127 -35.59 -13.37 44.03
CA SER A 127 -36.33 -14.34 44.85
C SER A 127 -35.52 -15.47 45.49
N ASN A 128 -35.26 -15.34 46.80
CA ASN A 128 -35.81 -16.24 47.83
C ASN A 128 -35.24 -15.90 49.22
N ASN A 129 -35.90 -14.99 49.96
CA ASN A 129 -35.87 -15.07 51.43
C ASN A 129 -37.05 -14.30 52.07
N LEU A 130 -38.24 -14.88 51.95
CA LEU A 130 -39.45 -14.50 52.70
C LEU A 130 -40.06 -15.76 53.30
N LYS A 131 -39.43 -16.27 54.36
CA LYS A 131 -39.88 -17.26 55.38
C LYS A 131 -38.60 -17.67 56.10
N SER A 132 -38.37 -17.46 57.40
CA SER A 132 -39.26 -17.53 58.54
C SER A 132 -38.44 -17.17 59.80
N LYS A 133 -38.94 -16.31 60.67
CA LYS A 133 -38.78 -16.44 62.13
C LYS A 133 -39.71 -15.46 62.86
N LYS A 134 -40.93 -15.94 63.07
CA LYS A 134 -41.81 -15.54 64.16
C LYS A 134 -41.54 -16.52 65.31
N LYS A 135 -41.60 -16.03 66.56
CA LYS A 135 -41.31 -16.67 67.88
C LYS A 135 -39.90 -16.34 68.39
N GLU A 136 -39.69 -15.84 69.61
CA GLU A 136 -40.55 -15.73 70.79
C GLU A 136 -39.97 -14.65 71.74
N LYS A 137 -40.84 -13.92 72.44
CA LYS A 137 -40.50 -13.07 73.59
C LYS A 137 -40.37 -13.98 74.81
N HIS A 138 -39.31 -13.84 75.61
CA HIS A 138 -39.34 -13.58 77.05
C HIS A 138 -37.92 -13.44 77.60
#